data_AF-A0A8S3HTF7-F1
#
_entry.id   AF-A0A8S3HTF7-F1
#
_cell.length_a   1.000
_cell.length_b   1.000
_cell.length_c   1.000
_cell.angle_alpha   90.00
_cell.angle_beta   90.00
_cell.angle_gamma   90.00
#
_symmetry.space_group_name_H-M   'P 1'
#
loop_
_entity.id
_entity.type
_entity.pdbx_description
1 polymer ?
#
loop_
_entity_poly.entity_id
_entity_poly.type
_entity_poly.pdbx_seq_one_letter_code
_entity_poly.pdbx_strand_id
1 'polypeptide(L)'
;FTASLIEQNFTDYDLRRLESYTRNLVDYHLILDLVPILAKLFYLNRLPIQLTVVQMALLSGIGFQYKTIEQLESELNLPQSQLLALFNKLVKKIIDLINSTQESEIGKTFVNSLDTANMQPLEKSLRQELNEVAATIRNRQTEELDRLMHDQKLLKYSVNGSEDAWKEELKNVSEPGVISIPRVLNKRKDVEAPSHFDVPKSKSKKKKMNNK
;
A
#
# COMPACT_ATOMS: atom_id res chain seq x y z
N PHE A 1 -3.59 0.12 -31.22
CA PHE A 1 -4.45 0.41 -30.05
C PHE A 1 -3.73 1.44 -29.20
N THR A 2 -4.36 2.54 -28.80
CA THR A 2 -3.73 3.67 -28.09
C THR A 2 -4.57 4.08 -26.89
N ALA A 3 -3.98 4.64 -25.83
CA ALA A 3 -4.71 5.08 -24.64
C ALA A 3 -5.78 6.15 -24.96
N SER A 4 -5.48 7.09 -25.87
CA SER A 4 -6.45 8.09 -26.31
C SER A 4 -7.72 7.47 -26.92
N LEU A 5 -7.60 6.33 -27.62
CA LEU A 5 -8.76 5.63 -28.15
C LEU A 5 -9.64 5.04 -27.04
N ILE A 6 -9.02 4.61 -25.93
CA ILE A 6 -9.73 4.08 -24.76
C ILE A 6 -10.54 5.19 -24.11
N GLU A 7 -9.90 6.33 -23.82
CA GLU A 7 -10.53 7.50 -23.20
C GLU A 7 -11.68 8.09 -24.04
N GLN A 8 -11.59 7.98 -25.38
CA GLN A 8 -12.66 8.45 -26.28
C GLN A 8 -13.90 7.56 -26.30
N ASN A 9 -13.75 6.25 -26.04
CA ASN A 9 -14.84 5.28 -26.20
C ASN A 9 -15.37 4.72 -24.88
N PHE A 10 -14.58 4.81 -23.80
CA PHE A 10 -14.93 4.26 -22.50
C PHE A 10 -14.65 5.27 -21.39
N THR A 11 -15.59 5.36 -20.46
CA THR A 11 -15.41 6.07 -19.20
C THR A 11 -14.71 5.15 -18.19
N ASP A 12 -14.05 5.72 -17.18
CA ASP A 12 -13.43 4.93 -16.09
C ASP A 12 -14.44 3.99 -15.40
N TYR A 13 -15.70 4.42 -15.31
CA TYR A 13 -16.78 3.60 -14.78
C TYR A 13 -17.07 2.38 -15.66
N ASP A 14 -17.02 2.53 -16.98
CA ASP A 14 -17.24 1.43 -17.93
C ASP A 14 -16.15 0.38 -17.83
N LEU A 15 -14.89 0.81 -17.69
CA LEU A 15 -13.77 -0.09 -17.47
C LEU A 15 -13.93 -0.88 -16.16
N ARG A 16 -14.37 -0.22 -15.08
CA ARG A 16 -14.68 -0.90 -13.80
C ARG A 16 -15.84 -1.87 -13.92
N ARG A 17 -16.89 -1.56 -14.71
CA ARG A 17 -18.01 -2.48 -14.97
C ARG A 17 -17.53 -3.73 -15.69
N LEU A 18 -16.76 -3.56 -16.76
CA LEU A 18 -16.16 -4.67 -17.50
C LEU A 18 -15.29 -5.53 -16.58
N GLU A 19 -14.46 -4.92 -15.73
CA GLU A 19 -13.57 -5.63 -14.80
C GLU A 19 -14.32 -6.36 -13.68
N SER A 20 -15.46 -5.82 -13.27
CA SER A 20 -16.34 -6.47 -12.29
C SER A 20 -17.04 -7.70 -12.90
N TYR A 21 -17.44 -7.61 -14.17
CA TYR A 21 -17.97 -8.74 -14.92
C TYR A 21 -16.93 -9.86 -15.11
N THR A 22 -15.69 -9.54 -15.49
CA THR A 22 -14.64 -10.56 -15.67
C THR A 22 -14.24 -11.26 -14.37
N ARG A 23 -14.44 -10.58 -13.23
CA ARG A 23 -14.30 -11.15 -11.88
C ARG A 23 -15.54 -11.92 -11.39
N ASN A 24 -16.57 -12.09 -12.24
CA ASN A 24 -17.85 -12.73 -11.91
C ASN A 24 -18.58 -12.09 -10.72
N LEU A 25 -18.33 -10.80 -10.46
CA LEU A 25 -19.01 -10.05 -9.39
C LEU A 25 -20.38 -9.53 -9.83
N VAL A 26 -20.58 -9.42 -11.16
CA VAL A 26 -21.81 -8.91 -11.74
C VAL A 26 -22.23 -9.75 -12.94
N ASP A 27 -23.54 -9.76 -13.19
CA ASP A 27 -24.16 -10.41 -14.32
C ASP A 27 -23.86 -9.71 -15.66
N TYR A 28 -23.93 -10.45 -16.77
CA TYR A 28 -23.59 -9.97 -18.11
C TYR A 28 -24.51 -8.83 -18.60
N HIS A 29 -25.75 -8.74 -18.10
CA HIS A 29 -26.67 -7.66 -18.49
C HIS A 29 -26.12 -6.26 -18.19
N LEU A 30 -25.25 -6.12 -17.17
CA LEU A 30 -24.68 -4.82 -16.79
C LEU A 30 -23.71 -4.25 -17.85
N ILE A 31 -23.15 -5.11 -18.70
CA ILE A 31 -22.15 -4.72 -19.70
C ILE A 31 -22.70 -4.72 -21.13
N LEU A 32 -23.98 -5.10 -21.34
CA LEU A 32 -24.57 -5.25 -22.67
C LEU A 32 -24.51 -3.97 -23.51
N ASP A 33 -24.64 -2.81 -22.87
CA ASP A 33 -24.53 -1.50 -23.51
C ASP A 33 -23.13 -1.22 -24.08
N LEU A 34 -22.09 -1.85 -23.51
CA LEU A 34 -20.70 -1.69 -23.94
C LEU A 34 -20.31 -2.66 -25.05
N VAL A 35 -21.04 -3.77 -25.22
CA VAL A 35 -20.71 -4.82 -26.19
C VAL A 35 -20.70 -4.33 -27.64
N PRO A 36 -21.65 -3.48 -28.11
CA PRO A 36 -21.59 -2.95 -29.48
C PRO A 36 -20.32 -2.15 -29.76
N ILE A 37 -19.83 -1.38 -28.78
CA ILE A 37 -18.59 -0.60 -28.88
C ILE A 37 -17.38 -1.54 -28.95
N LEU A 38 -17.33 -2.55 -28.07
CA LEU A 38 -16.29 -3.57 -28.08
C LEU A 38 -16.25 -4.34 -29.42
N ALA A 39 -17.42 -4.72 -29.94
CA ALA A 39 -17.55 -5.37 -31.24
C ALA A 39 -17.04 -4.46 -32.37
N LYS A 40 -17.44 -3.19 -32.40
CA LYS A 40 -16.97 -2.22 -33.39
C LYS A 40 -15.45 -2.06 -33.36
N LEU A 41 -14.85 -1.92 -32.19
CA LEU A 41 -13.40 -1.77 -32.06
C LEU A 41 -12.64 -3.03 -32.49
N PHE A 42 -13.20 -4.22 -32.21
CA PHE A 42 -12.62 -5.49 -32.65
C PHE A 42 -12.66 -5.63 -34.17
N TYR A 43 -13.83 -5.48 -34.79
CA TYR A 43 -14.00 -5.67 -36.24
C TYR A 43 -13.34 -4.57 -37.09
N LEU A 44 -13.07 -3.39 -36.52
CA LEU A 44 -12.26 -2.35 -37.16
C LEU A 44 -10.74 -2.58 -37.01
N ASN A 45 -10.31 -3.75 -36.53
CA ASN A 45 -8.90 -4.09 -36.27
C ASN A 45 -8.19 -3.08 -35.37
N ARG A 46 -8.93 -2.39 -34.50
CA ARG A 46 -8.35 -1.46 -33.52
C ARG A 46 -7.83 -2.20 -32.29
N LEU A 47 -8.45 -3.35 -31.96
CA LEU A 47 -8.04 -4.28 -30.90
C LEU A 47 -7.19 -5.41 -31.50
N PRO A 48 -5.87 -5.48 -31.23
CA PRO A 48 -5.01 -6.54 -31.76
C PRO A 48 -5.14 -7.83 -30.92
N ILE A 49 -6.34 -8.40 -30.89
CA ILE A 49 -6.67 -9.59 -30.11
C ILE A 49 -7.04 -10.73 -31.06
N GLN A 50 -6.60 -11.94 -30.77
CA GLN A 50 -7.05 -13.13 -31.48
C GLN A 50 -8.19 -13.82 -30.70
N LEU A 51 -9.34 -13.89 -31.35
CA LEU A 51 -10.54 -14.56 -30.85
C LEU A 51 -10.79 -15.85 -31.63
N THR A 52 -11.32 -16.86 -30.94
CA THR A 52 -11.79 -18.08 -31.60
C THR A 52 -13.01 -17.78 -32.48
N VAL A 53 -13.26 -18.59 -33.51
CA VAL A 53 -14.42 -18.41 -34.41
C VAL A 53 -15.74 -18.29 -33.64
N VAL A 54 -15.95 -19.14 -32.63
CA VAL A 54 -17.14 -19.09 -31.76
C VAL A 54 -17.20 -17.79 -30.95
N GLN A 55 -16.07 -17.29 -30.45
CA GLN A 55 -16.00 -16.02 -29.72
C GLN A 55 -16.32 -14.82 -30.62
N MET A 56 -15.87 -14.84 -31.88
CA MET A 56 -16.21 -13.82 -32.88
C MET A 56 -17.71 -13.87 -33.23
N ALA A 57 -18.24 -15.05 -33.49
CA ALA A 57 -19.67 -15.23 -33.77
C ALA A 57 -20.53 -14.71 -32.60
N LEU A 58 -20.13 -15.02 -31.37
CA LEU A 58 -20.81 -14.55 -30.17
C LEU A 58 -20.73 -13.02 -30.00
N LEU A 59 -19.56 -12.41 -30.25
CA LEU A 59 -19.39 -10.95 -30.20
C LEU A 59 -20.27 -10.24 -31.24
N SER A 60 -20.38 -10.78 -32.45
CA SER A 60 -21.27 -10.26 -33.50
C SER A 60 -22.74 -10.45 -33.15
N GLY A 61 -23.10 -11.63 -32.64
CA GLY A 61 -24.47 -11.97 -32.26
C GLY A 61 -25.02 -11.05 -31.16
N ILE A 62 -24.23 -10.83 -30.10
CA ILE A 62 -24.64 -9.97 -28.99
C ILE A 62 -24.47 -8.49 -29.36
N GLY A 63 -23.34 -8.12 -29.98
CA GLY A 63 -22.97 -6.72 -30.19
C GLY A 63 -23.68 -6.04 -31.36
N PHE A 64 -23.88 -6.74 -32.49
CA PHE A 64 -24.49 -6.14 -33.69
C PHE A 64 -25.89 -6.67 -33.99
N GLN A 65 -26.16 -7.93 -33.67
CA GLN A 65 -27.46 -8.55 -33.94
C GLN A 65 -28.42 -8.45 -32.74
N TYR A 66 -27.94 -7.99 -31.57
CA TYR A 66 -28.70 -7.86 -30.33
C TYR A 66 -29.49 -9.13 -29.97
N LYS A 67 -28.93 -10.30 -30.28
CA LYS A 67 -29.55 -11.59 -29.98
C LYS A 67 -29.41 -11.92 -28.51
N THR A 68 -30.42 -12.58 -27.97
CA THR A 68 -30.34 -13.10 -26.60
C THR A 68 -29.45 -14.34 -26.55
N ILE A 69 -29.01 -14.71 -25.34
CA ILE A 69 -28.14 -15.89 -25.19
C ILE A 69 -28.92 -17.17 -25.53
N GLU A 70 -30.23 -17.23 -25.28
CA GLU A 70 -31.05 -18.41 -25.65
C GLU A 70 -31.11 -18.58 -27.17
N GLN A 71 -31.22 -17.48 -27.93
CA GLN A 71 -31.17 -17.54 -29.40
C GLN A 71 -29.82 -18.05 -29.88
N LEU A 72 -28.72 -17.55 -29.29
CA LEU A 72 -27.38 -17.99 -29.62
C LEU A 72 -27.09 -19.44 -29.24
N GLU A 73 -27.70 -19.96 -28.18
CA GLU A 73 -27.64 -21.37 -27.80
C GLU A 73 -28.21 -22.27 -28.89
N SER A 74 -29.37 -21.91 -29.47
CA SER A 74 -29.98 -22.66 -30.56
C SER A 74 -29.19 -22.61 -31.88
N GLU A 75 -28.50 -21.49 -32.16
CA GLU A 75 -27.73 -21.31 -33.39
C GLU A 75 -26.35 -21.98 -33.34
N LEU A 76 -25.68 -21.90 -32.17
CA LEU A 76 -24.34 -22.43 -31.98
C LEU A 76 -24.35 -23.88 -31.49
N ASN A 77 -25.51 -24.42 -31.09
CA ASN A 77 -25.67 -25.73 -30.46
C ASN A 77 -24.72 -25.93 -29.27
N LEU A 78 -24.58 -24.90 -28.43
CA LEU A 78 -23.74 -24.91 -27.23
C LEU A 78 -24.56 -24.53 -26.01
N PRO A 79 -24.36 -25.18 -24.85
CA PRO A 79 -25.06 -24.82 -23.62
C PRO A 79 -24.87 -23.34 -23.25
N GLN A 80 -25.93 -22.70 -22.76
CA GLN A 80 -25.92 -21.29 -22.32
C GLN A 80 -24.77 -20.97 -21.35
N SER A 81 -24.47 -21.89 -20.42
CA SER A 81 -23.37 -21.73 -19.46
C SER A 81 -21.99 -21.66 -20.13
N GLN A 82 -21.78 -22.41 -21.21
CA GLN A 82 -20.55 -22.38 -21.99
C GLN A 82 -20.43 -21.10 -22.81
N LEU A 83 -21.53 -20.61 -23.39
CA LEU A 83 -21.56 -19.34 -24.11
C LEU A 83 -21.18 -18.17 -23.20
N LEU A 84 -21.75 -18.11 -22.00
CA LEU A 84 -21.40 -17.13 -20.98
C LEU A 84 -19.93 -17.23 -20.55
N ALA A 85 -19.41 -18.44 -20.37
CA ALA A 85 -18.00 -18.64 -20.04
C ALA A 85 -17.07 -18.19 -21.18
N LEU A 86 -17.42 -18.46 -22.44
CA LEU A 86 -16.68 -18.01 -23.61
C LEU A 86 -16.72 -16.49 -23.77
N PHE A 87 -17.87 -15.88 -23.46
CA PHE A 87 -18.05 -14.43 -23.45
C PHE A 87 -17.18 -13.77 -22.36
N ASN A 88 -17.20 -14.30 -21.14
CA ASN A 88 -16.35 -13.83 -20.05
C ASN A 88 -14.86 -13.90 -20.43
N LYS A 89 -14.42 -15.01 -21.04
CA LYS A 89 -13.04 -15.15 -21.55
C LYS A 89 -12.71 -14.12 -22.63
N LEU A 90 -13.67 -13.80 -23.51
CA LEU A 90 -13.51 -12.77 -24.52
C LEU A 90 -13.33 -11.39 -23.87
N VAL A 91 -14.24 -11.00 -22.98
CA VAL A 91 -14.18 -9.69 -22.31
C VAL A 91 -12.89 -9.56 -21.51
N LYS A 92 -12.47 -10.63 -20.82
CA LYS A 92 -11.19 -10.68 -20.10
C LYS A 92 -9.99 -10.39 -21.00
N LYS A 93 -9.91 -11.00 -22.19
CA LYS A 93 -8.84 -10.70 -23.16
C LYS A 93 -8.82 -9.22 -23.56
N ILE A 94 -9.98 -8.58 -23.69
CA ILE A 94 -10.07 -7.16 -24.04
C ILE A 94 -9.57 -6.29 -22.89
N ILE A 95 -9.99 -6.58 -21.65
CA ILE A 95 -9.54 -5.84 -20.46
C ILE A 95 -8.04 -5.99 -20.24
N ASP A 96 -7.51 -7.21 -20.35
CA ASP A 96 -6.07 -7.46 -20.19
C ASP A 96 -5.25 -6.60 -21.19
N LEU A 97 -5.75 -6.45 -22.42
CA LEU A 97 -5.14 -5.59 -23.43
C LEU A 97 -5.28 -4.09 -23.11
N ILE A 98 -6.45 -3.66 -22.61
CA ILE A 98 -6.66 -2.28 -22.15
C ILE A 98 -5.67 -1.93 -21.03
N ASN A 99 -5.60 -2.77 -20.00
CA ASN A 99 -4.72 -2.57 -18.85
C ASN A 99 -3.25 -2.54 -19.28
N SER A 100 -2.80 -3.50 -20.11
CA SER A 100 -1.43 -3.53 -20.62
C SER A 100 -1.07 -2.25 -21.40
N THR A 101 -2.03 -1.69 -22.15
CA THR A 101 -1.82 -0.45 -22.90
C THR A 101 -1.73 0.76 -21.97
N GLN A 102 -2.62 0.85 -20.97
CA GLN A 102 -2.59 1.92 -19.97
C GLN A 102 -1.30 1.86 -19.14
N GLU A 103 -0.89 0.67 -18.70
CA GLU A 103 0.38 0.46 -17.98
C GLU A 103 1.59 0.90 -18.81
N SER A 104 1.60 0.59 -20.12
CA SER A 104 2.69 1.01 -21.01
C SER A 104 2.77 2.54 -21.15
N GLU A 105 1.64 3.22 -21.28
CA GLU A 105 1.60 4.68 -21.40
C GLU A 105 2.01 5.35 -20.08
N ILE A 106 1.49 4.86 -18.95
CA ILE A 106 1.90 5.31 -17.63
C ILE A 106 3.42 5.11 -17.46
N GLY A 107 3.96 3.94 -17.83
CA GLY A 107 5.39 3.68 -17.80
C GLY A 107 6.22 4.69 -18.61
N LYS A 108 5.77 5.07 -19.81
CA LYS A 108 6.43 6.11 -20.62
C LYS A 108 6.39 7.48 -19.95
N THR A 109 5.25 7.86 -19.36
CA THR A 109 5.15 9.15 -18.64
C THR A 109 6.09 9.21 -17.45
N PHE A 110 6.20 8.13 -16.66
CA PHE A 110 7.16 8.07 -15.56
C PHE A 110 8.61 8.15 -16.05
N VAL A 111 8.99 7.40 -17.09
CA VAL A 111 10.34 7.45 -17.65
C VAL A 111 10.68 8.83 -18.22
N ASN A 112 9.73 9.51 -18.86
CA ASN A 112 9.93 10.86 -19.38
C ASN A 112 9.97 11.93 -18.28
N SER A 113 9.28 11.72 -17.16
CA SER A 113 9.34 12.61 -15.98
C SER A 113 10.64 12.48 -15.20
N LEU A 114 11.37 11.37 -15.39
CA LEU A 114 12.75 11.24 -14.95
C LEU A 114 13.62 11.95 -15.97
N ASP A 115 13.72 13.28 -15.85
CA ASP A 115 14.71 14.09 -16.54
C ASP A 115 16.12 13.59 -16.17
N THR A 116 16.57 12.57 -16.89
CA THR A 116 17.89 11.94 -16.73
C THR A 116 19.02 12.93 -17.00
N ALA A 117 18.71 14.06 -17.65
CA ALA A 117 19.63 15.16 -17.92
C ALA A 117 20.12 15.88 -16.64
N ASN A 118 19.32 15.88 -15.57
CA ASN A 118 19.61 16.61 -14.33
C ASN A 118 19.81 15.72 -13.10
N MET A 119 20.03 14.41 -13.28
CA MET A 119 20.36 13.51 -12.17
C MET A 119 21.79 13.77 -11.66
N GLN A 120 21.92 14.78 -10.79
CA GLN A 120 23.13 15.01 -10.03
C GLN A 120 23.23 14.01 -8.87
N PRO A 121 24.42 13.47 -8.57
CA PRO A 121 24.63 12.71 -7.34
C PRO A 121 24.21 13.59 -6.16
N LEU A 122 23.43 13.04 -5.22
CA LEU A 122 23.11 13.75 -3.99
C LEU A 122 24.43 14.12 -3.28
N GLU A 123 24.54 15.37 -2.83
CA GLU A 123 25.71 15.88 -2.07
C GLU A 123 25.94 15.07 -0.78
N LYS A 124 24.87 14.52 -0.21
CA LYS A 124 24.89 13.65 0.97
C LYS A 124 24.20 12.34 0.67
N SER A 125 24.73 11.25 1.22
CA SER A 125 24.00 9.98 1.18
C SER A 125 22.67 10.12 1.93
N LEU A 126 21.59 9.51 1.42
CA LEU A 126 20.31 9.41 2.14
C LEU A 126 20.48 8.91 3.59
N ARG A 127 21.45 8.01 3.80
CA ARG A 127 21.80 7.51 5.15
C ARG A 127 22.35 8.60 6.07
N GLN A 128 23.13 9.52 5.50
CA GLN A 128 23.70 10.64 6.24
C GLN A 128 22.62 11.64 6.63
N GLU A 129 21.73 12.01 5.69
CA GLU A 129 20.58 12.88 6.00
C GLU A 129 19.66 12.27 7.05
N LEU A 130 19.33 10.98 6.94
CA LEU A 130 18.54 10.26 7.94
C LEU A 130 19.21 10.29 9.32
N ASN A 131 20.53 10.13 9.39
CA ASN A 131 21.27 10.17 10.64
C ASN A 131 21.33 11.59 11.23
N GLU A 132 21.51 12.61 10.40
CA GLU A 132 21.49 14.03 10.81
C GLU A 132 20.11 14.38 11.40
N VAL A 133 19.02 14.05 10.70
CA VAL A 133 17.66 14.26 11.20
C VAL A 133 17.41 13.47 12.48
N ALA A 134 17.81 12.20 12.55
CA ALA A 134 17.69 11.40 13.77
C ALA A 134 18.47 12.00 14.95
N ALA A 135 19.63 12.62 14.71
CA ALA A 135 20.39 13.32 15.74
C ALA A 135 19.66 14.60 16.21
N THR A 136 19.11 15.39 15.29
CA THR A 136 18.31 16.59 15.67
C THR A 136 17.08 16.24 16.51
N ILE A 137 16.39 15.13 16.17
CA ILE A 137 15.24 14.65 16.93
C ILE A 137 15.67 14.21 18.34
N ARG A 138 16.78 13.47 18.46
CA ARG A 138 17.30 13.05 19.77
C ARG A 138 17.67 14.26 20.62
N ASN A 139 18.34 15.27 20.06
CA ASN A 139 18.71 16.48 20.79
C ASN A 139 17.46 17.24 21.27
N ARG A 140 16.44 17.35 20.41
CA ARG A 140 15.17 17.96 20.79
C ARG A 140 14.47 17.18 21.92
N GLN A 141 14.49 15.84 21.85
CA GLN A 141 13.95 14.98 22.90
C GLN A 141 14.71 15.13 24.22
N THR A 142 16.06 15.22 24.19
CA THR A 142 16.85 15.43 25.40
C THR A 142 16.58 16.81 26.01
N GLU A 143 16.49 17.86 25.20
CA GLU A 143 16.14 19.21 25.69
C GLU A 143 14.74 19.27 26.30
N GLU A 144 13.76 18.58 25.69
CA GLU A 144 12.40 18.49 26.22
C GLU A 144 12.36 17.71 27.53
N LEU A 145 13.10 16.59 27.63
CA LEU A 145 13.27 15.85 28.88
C LEU A 145 13.93 16.71 29.95
N ASP A 146 14.99 17.45 29.62
CA ASP A 146 15.66 18.34 30.57
C ASP A 146 14.69 19.43 31.07
N ARG A 147 13.89 20.02 30.18
CA ARG A 147 12.83 20.98 30.59
C ARG A 147 11.82 20.35 31.53
N LEU A 148 11.38 19.11 31.25
CA LEU A 148 10.46 18.37 32.11
C LEU A 148 11.09 18.02 33.46
N MET A 149 12.39 17.70 33.52
CA MET A 149 13.10 17.43 34.77
C MET A 149 13.19 18.67 35.67
N HIS A 150 13.33 19.85 35.07
CA HIS A 150 13.36 21.13 35.80
C HIS A 150 11.97 21.70 36.09
N ASP A 151 10.89 21.08 35.61
CA ASP A 151 9.53 21.48 35.94
C ASP A 151 9.22 21.16 37.41
N GLN A 152 8.98 22.22 38.20
CA GLN A 152 8.67 22.13 39.62
C GLN A 152 7.44 21.26 39.91
N LYS A 153 6.48 21.17 38.98
CA LYS A 153 5.29 20.32 39.14
C LYS A 153 5.64 18.84 39.10
N LEU A 154 6.62 18.44 38.29
CA LEU A 154 7.03 17.04 38.12
C LEU A 154 7.96 16.58 39.25
N LEU A 155 8.83 17.46 39.76
CA LEU A 155 9.62 17.22 40.97
C LEU A 155 8.77 16.89 42.21
N LYS A 156 7.51 17.31 42.25
CA LYS A 156 6.58 16.91 43.32
C LYS A 156 6.35 15.40 43.37
N TYR A 157 6.45 14.73 42.22
CA TYR A 157 6.25 13.30 42.02
C TYR A 157 7.57 12.51 41.93
N SER A 158 8.73 13.14 42.16
CA SER A 158 10.01 12.43 42.19
C SER A 158 10.03 11.43 43.35
N VAL A 159 10.13 10.14 43.04
CA VAL A 159 10.30 9.08 44.04
C VAL A 159 11.80 8.89 44.27
N ASN A 160 12.33 9.52 45.31
CA ASN A 160 13.74 9.38 45.74
C ASN A 160 13.96 8.05 46.51
N GLY A 161 13.52 6.92 45.97
CA GLY A 161 13.77 5.61 46.57
C GLY A 161 15.07 5.03 46.04
N SER A 162 16.09 4.89 46.90
CA SER A 162 17.31 4.12 46.56
C SER A 162 16.94 2.65 46.32
N GLU A 163 17.61 1.97 45.38
CA GLU A 163 17.43 0.54 45.07
C GLU A 163 17.46 -0.36 46.32
N ASP A 164 18.22 0.06 47.33
CA ASP A 164 18.34 -0.64 48.61
C ASP A 164 17.07 -0.51 49.48
N ALA A 165 16.41 0.65 49.46
CA ALA A 165 15.14 0.85 50.17
C ALA A 165 13.99 0.04 49.54
N TRP A 166 14.00 -0.13 48.22
CA TRP A 166 13.05 -0.99 47.52
C TRP A 166 13.28 -2.48 47.84
N LYS A 167 14.55 -2.92 47.93
CA LYS A 167 14.90 -4.31 48.26
C LYS A 167 14.57 -4.69 49.69
N GLU A 168 14.63 -3.75 50.63
CA GLU A 168 14.21 -3.99 52.02
C GLU A 168 12.68 -4.10 52.11
N GLU A 169 11.95 -3.23 51.43
CA GLU A 169 10.49 -3.22 51.49
C GLU A 169 9.84 -4.39 50.72
N LEU A 170 10.42 -4.80 49.58
CA LEU A 170 9.95 -5.95 48.80
C LEU A 170 10.14 -7.30 49.51
N LYS A 171 10.97 -7.38 50.57
CA LYS A 171 11.13 -8.61 51.36
C LYS A 171 9.94 -8.89 52.28
N ASN A 172 9.18 -7.87 52.66
CA ASN A 172 8.08 -8.00 53.61
C ASN A 172 6.69 -8.17 52.96
N VAL A 173 6.61 -8.23 51.62
CA VAL A 173 5.35 -8.22 50.88
C VAL A 173 5.14 -9.54 50.15
N SER A 174 4.22 -10.38 50.65
CA SER A 174 3.88 -11.68 50.05
C SER A 174 2.59 -11.66 49.20
N GLU A 175 1.85 -10.54 49.16
CA GLU A 175 0.62 -10.36 48.36
C GLU A 175 0.63 -8.98 47.67
N PRO A 176 -0.05 -8.80 46.50
CA PRO A 176 -0.05 -7.52 45.77
C PRO A 176 -0.85 -6.44 46.52
N GLY A 177 -0.16 -5.69 47.39
CA GLY A 177 -0.69 -4.58 48.17
C GLY A 177 0.04 -3.26 47.93
N VAL A 178 -0.55 -2.15 48.40
CA VAL A 178 0.00 -0.80 48.29
C VAL A 178 1.21 -0.64 49.22
N ILE A 179 2.37 -0.29 48.66
CA ILE A 179 3.63 -0.07 49.39
C ILE A 179 3.91 1.43 49.46
N SER A 180 4.19 1.96 50.65
CA SER A 180 4.50 3.39 50.86
C SER A 180 5.96 3.60 51.22
N ILE A 181 6.70 4.32 50.38
CA ILE A 181 8.12 4.64 50.63
C ILE A 181 8.22 6.04 51.24
N PRO A 182 8.87 6.20 52.41
CA PRO A 182 9.04 7.50 53.05
C PRO A 182 9.94 8.41 52.21
N ARG A 183 9.48 9.65 51.99
CA ARG A 183 10.26 10.68 51.29
C ARG A 183 11.42 11.11 52.20
N VAL A 184 12.66 10.75 51.86
CA VAL A 184 13.84 11.21 52.59
C VAL A 184 14.02 12.71 52.34
N LEU A 185 13.60 13.55 53.29
CA LEU A 185 13.88 14.99 53.31
C LEU A 185 15.33 15.24 53.76
N ASN A 186 16.31 14.93 52.91
CA ASN A 186 17.62 15.55 53.06
C ASN A 186 17.55 16.99 52.56
N LYS A 187 17.80 17.93 53.47
CA LYS A 187 17.85 19.37 53.23
C LYS A 187 18.73 19.64 52.00
N ARG A 188 18.14 20.29 51.00
CA ARG A 188 18.71 20.68 49.70
C ARG A 188 20.22 20.97 49.80
N LYS A 189 21.04 20.01 49.38
CA LYS A 189 22.22 20.34 48.58
C LYS A 189 21.73 20.33 47.15
N ASP A 190 22.10 21.36 46.41
CA ASP A 190 21.76 21.53 45.00
C ASP A 190 21.91 20.19 44.28
N VAL A 191 20.78 19.58 43.94
CA VAL A 191 20.76 18.35 43.17
C VAL A 191 21.09 18.78 41.76
N GLU A 192 22.36 18.70 41.40
CA GLU A 192 22.77 18.69 40.00
C GLU A 192 21.88 17.69 39.27
N ALA A 193 21.25 18.17 38.19
CA ALA A 193 20.47 17.33 37.31
C ALA A 193 21.30 16.09 36.93
N PRO A 194 20.75 14.87 37.01
CA PRO A 194 21.50 13.67 36.68
C PRO A 194 22.06 13.79 35.27
N SER A 195 23.39 13.90 35.15
CA SER A 195 24.08 14.31 33.91
C SER A 195 24.24 13.20 32.87
N HIS A 196 23.57 12.06 33.01
CA HIS A 196 23.64 11.00 32.00
C HIS A 196 22.45 10.06 32.09
N PHE A 197 21.54 10.17 31.11
CA PHE A 197 20.79 9.02 30.65
C PHE A 197 21.59 8.39 29.51
N ASP A 198 22.28 7.30 29.81
CA ASP A 198 22.89 6.44 28.80
C ASP A 198 21.76 5.86 27.93
N VAL A 199 21.56 6.43 26.74
CA VAL A 199 20.74 5.82 25.70
C VAL A 199 21.38 4.47 25.37
N PRO A 200 20.67 3.33 25.49
CA PRO A 200 21.24 2.04 25.19
C PRO A 200 21.71 2.03 23.72
N LYS A 201 23.03 1.99 23.49
CA LYS A 201 23.58 1.80 22.16
C LYS A 201 23.10 0.44 21.66
N SER A 202 22.25 0.43 20.63
CA SER A 202 21.83 -0.79 19.95
C SER A 202 23.07 -1.54 19.45
N LYS A 203 23.35 -2.72 20.00
CA LYS A 203 24.44 -3.59 19.54
C LYS A 203 24.15 -4.04 18.10
N SER A 204 24.78 -3.39 17.12
CA SER A 204 24.82 -3.92 15.75
C SER A 204 25.65 -5.21 15.74
N LYS A 205 25.01 -6.37 15.61
CA LYS A 205 25.70 -7.65 15.38
C LYS A 205 26.45 -7.58 14.04
N LYS A 206 27.78 -7.42 14.07
CA LYS A 206 28.66 -7.67 12.92
C LYS A 206 28.58 -9.16 12.58
N LYS A 207 27.91 -9.50 11.46
CA LYS A 207 27.94 -10.82 10.85
C LYS A 207 29.35 -11.03 10.28
N LYS A 208 30.13 -11.95 10.85
CA LYS A 208 31.40 -12.40 10.24
C LYS A 208 31.05 -13.17 8.97
N MET A 209 31.34 -12.60 7.80
CA MET A 209 31.50 -13.38 6.56
C MET A 209 32.79 -14.17 6.71
N ASN A 210 32.67 -15.49 6.74
CA ASN A 210 33.80 -16.40 6.67
C ASN A 210 34.10 -16.61 5.18
N ASN A 211 35.27 -16.18 4.73
CA ASN A 211 35.79 -16.48 3.41
C ASN A 211 36.50 -17.84 3.50
N LYS A 212 35.97 -18.85 2.81
CA LYS A 212 36.69 -20.04 2.35
C LYS A 212 36.03 -20.54 1.09
#